data_AF-A0AAV5VL03-F1
#
_entry.id   AF-A0AAV5VL03-F1
#
_cell.length_a   1.000
_cell.length_b   1.000
_cell.length_c   1.000
_cell.angle_alpha   90.00
_cell.angle_beta   90.00
_cell.angle_gamma   90.00
#
_symmetry.space_group_name_H-M   'P 1'
#
loop_
_entity.id
_entity.type
_entity.pdbx_description
1 polymer ?
#
loop_
_entity_poly.entity_id
_entity_poly.type
_entity_poly.pdbx_seq_one_letter_code
_entity_poly.pdbx_strand_id
1 'polypeptide(L)'
;MSRHTKRKQKKKRESISITVIRKAQSVWDRMPQPVRKGAATVGKGYHNLKRLLQFLGITSPEVKVAPIESRVQDRHLELEPLCCLSSCLVRGGCMAVLTFQLFYASILCVYVFVRMWHNGKLQLWRPFVFEVEHIISHHIFLYLLLFVAIITVIMCLLLLRGLVCFEKRLLFIHLRFDYILFVFNFLASLLFSLALSSEGLHAWNFLNILLFLNFLSQLPLQLWAISVVRSCADFFSLIQVFLQLA
;
A
#
# COMPACT_ATOMS: atom_id res chain seq x y z
N MET A 1 11.87 -76.99 35.60
CA MET A 1 11.31 -77.11 34.22
C MET A 1 10.17 -76.10 34.12
N SER A 2 10.39 -74.85 33.70
CA SER A 2 10.64 -74.33 32.34
C SER A 2 9.42 -74.33 31.41
N ARG A 3 9.11 -73.11 30.90
CA ARG A 3 8.28 -72.67 29.76
C ARG A 3 6.80 -72.35 30.06
N HIS A 4 6.43 -71.06 30.13
CA HIS A 4 6.01 -70.16 29.03
C HIS A 4 4.83 -70.74 28.22
N THR A 5 3.71 -70.05 27.95
CA THR A 5 3.62 -68.75 27.27
C THR A 5 2.15 -68.27 27.14
N LYS A 6 2.00 -66.95 26.92
CA LYS A 6 0.91 -66.22 26.20
C LYS A 6 -0.30 -65.70 26.98
N ARG A 7 -0.08 -64.52 27.59
CA ARG A 7 -1.05 -63.42 27.75
C ARG A 7 -1.73 -63.08 26.40
N LYS A 8 -3.05 -62.98 26.39
CA LYS A 8 -3.84 -62.23 25.38
C LYS A 8 -4.62 -61.13 26.08
N GLN A 9 -4.12 -59.89 25.98
CA GLN A 9 -4.85 -58.66 26.33
C GLN A 9 -5.95 -58.43 25.29
N LYS A 10 -7.22 -58.46 25.70
CA LYS A 10 -8.36 -58.09 24.86
C LYS A 10 -8.77 -56.65 25.19
N LYS A 11 -8.29 -55.75 24.34
CA LYS A 11 -8.56 -54.31 24.27
C LYS A 11 -10.08 -54.07 24.09
N LYS A 12 -10.78 -53.61 25.14
CA LYS A 12 -12.20 -53.24 25.09
C LYS A 12 -12.29 -51.75 24.73
N ARG A 13 -12.76 -51.48 23.51
CA ARG A 13 -12.96 -50.15 22.92
C ARG A 13 -13.97 -49.35 23.75
N GLU A 14 -13.58 -48.17 24.17
CA GLU A 14 -14.47 -47.09 24.62
C GLU A 14 -15.31 -46.60 23.42
N SER A 15 -16.61 -46.59 23.61
CA SER A 15 -17.60 -46.05 22.68
C SER A 15 -17.61 -44.53 22.77
N ILE A 16 -17.06 -43.87 21.75
CA ILE A 16 -17.23 -42.42 21.55
C ILE A 16 -18.67 -42.19 21.09
N SER A 17 -19.48 -41.57 21.93
CA SER A 17 -20.80 -41.05 21.57
C SER A 17 -20.60 -39.85 20.64
N ILE A 18 -20.89 -40.02 19.35
CA ILE A 18 -20.96 -38.92 18.39
C ILE A 18 -22.28 -38.18 18.64
N THR A 19 -22.21 -37.08 19.38
CA THR A 19 -23.33 -36.15 19.52
C THR A 19 -23.52 -35.42 18.19
N VAL A 20 -24.50 -35.85 17.39
CA VAL A 20 -24.89 -35.18 16.15
C VAL A 20 -25.54 -33.85 16.51
N ILE A 21 -24.77 -32.76 16.43
CA ILE A 21 -25.32 -31.40 16.51
C ILE A 21 -26.21 -31.19 15.28
N ARG A 22 -27.53 -31.21 15.48
CA ARG A 22 -28.50 -30.80 14.46
C ARG A 22 -28.17 -29.38 14.01
N LYS A 23 -27.84 -29.22 12.73
CA LYS A 23 -27.73 -27.91 12.05
C LYS A 23 -28.99 -27.11 12.33
N ALA A 24 -28.86 -26.00 13.06
CA ALA A 24 -29.95 -25.05 13.21
C ALA A 24 -30.37 -24.56 11.82
N GLN A 25 -31.66 -24.69 11.50
CA GLN A 25 -32.24 -24.12 10.28
C GLN A 25 -31.96 -22.62 10.27
N SER A 26 -31.32 -22.17 9.19
CA SER A 26 -30.91 -20.78 9.07
C SER A 26 -32.13 -19.90 8.82
N VAL A 27 -32.10 -18.67 9.34
CA VAL A 27 -33.18 -17.66 9.20
C VAL A 27 -33.59 -17.44 7.73
N TRP A 28 -32.70 -17.74 6.78
CA TRP A 28 -32.91 -17.66 5.34
C TRP A 28 -34.00 -18.60 4.80
N ASP A 29 -34.32 -19.69 5.50
CA ASP A 29 -35.31 -20.67 5.04
C ASP A 29 -36.77 -20.19 5.25
N ARG A 30 -36.98 -19.05 5.90
CA ARG A 30 -38.30 -18.47 6.21
C ARG A 30 -38.72 -17.27 5.36
N MET A 31 -37.94 -16.86 4.36
CA MET A 31 -38.24 -15.67 3.57
C MET A 31 -39.18 -15.92 2.37
N PRO A 32 -40.10 -14.99 2.06
CA PRO A 32 -41.02 -15.11 0.93
C PRO A 32 -40.29 -15.10 -0.43
N GLN A 33 -40.80 -15.91 -1.37
CA GLN A 33 -40.24 -16.17 -2.72
C GLN A 33 -39.71 -14.96 -3.51
N PRO A 34 -40.33 -13.76 -3.52
CA PRO A 34 -39.81 -12.64 -4.31
C PRO A 34 -38.47 -12.09 -3.79
N VAL A 35 -38.18 -12.19 -2.49
CA VAL A 35 -36.91 -11.75 -1.89
C VAL A 35 -35.76 -12.72 -2.21
N ARG A 36 -36.08 -14.01 -2.35
CA ARG A 36 -35.12 -15.07 -2.67
C ARG A 36 -34.55 -14.95 -4.09
N LYS A 37 -35.36 -14.47 -5.05
CA LYS A 37 -34.93 -14.20 -6.43
C LYS A 37 -34.08 -12.93 -6.53
N GLY A 38 -34.40 -11.88 -5.76
CA GLY A 38 -33.57 -10.66 -5.68
C GLY A 38 -32.18 -10.92 -5.08
N ALA A 39 -32.10 -11.69 -4.00
CA ALA A 39 -30.84 -12.05 -3.35
C ALA A 39 -29.91 -12.91 -4.23
N ALA A 40 -30.47 -13.78 -5.09
CA ALA A 40 -29.69 -14.61 -6.02
C ALA A 40 -29.02 -13.78 -7.13
N THR A 41 -29.68 -12.71 -7.59
CA THR A 41 -29.14 -11.80 -8.62
C THR A 41 -28.06 -10.86 -8.05
N VAL A 42 -28.24 -10.39 -6.81
CA VAL A 42 -27.24 -9.60 -6.08
C VAL A 42 -26.01 -10.44 -5.69
N GLY A 43 -26.20 -11.70 -5.29
CA GLY A 43 -25.11 -12.62 -4.96
C GLY A 43 -24.19 -12.96 -6.15
N LYS A 44 -24.74 -13.03 -7.38
CA LYS A 44 -23.93 -13.22 -8.60
C LYS A 44 -23.07 -11.99 -8.92
N GLY A 45 -23.59 -10.78 -8.71
CA GLY A 45 -22.84 -9.53 -8.86
C GLY A 45 -21.69 -9.43 -7.86
N TYR A 46 -21.94 -9.80 -6.60
CA TYR A 46 -20.92 -9.81 -5.55
C TYR A 46 -19.83 -10.87 -5.80
N HIS A 47 -20.18 -12.05 -6.32
CA HIS A 47 -19.20 -13.08 -6.66
C HIS A 47 -18.28 -12.68 -7.82
N ASN A 48 -18.83 -12.04 -8.85
CA ASN A 48 -18.04 -11.54 -9.98
C ASN A 48 -17.15 -10.36 -9.56
N LEU A 49 -17.65 -9.46 -8.69
CA LEU A 49 -16.86 -8.39 -8.10
C LEU A 49 -15.74 -8.95 -7.21
N LYS A 50 -16.03 -9.94 -6.35
CA LYS A 50 -15.03 -10.63 -5.52
C LYS A 50 -13.97 -11.33 -6.37
N ARG A 51 -14.35 -11.94 -7.49
CA ARG A 51 -13.42 -12.60 -8.42
C ARG A 51 -12.56 -11.59 -9.19
N LEU A 52 -13.13 -10.44 -9.56
CA LEU A 52 -12.39 -9.32 -10.16
C LEU A 52 -11.42 -8.68 -9.15
N LEU A 53 -11.84 -8.53 -7.89
CA LEU A 53 -11.02 -8.06 -6.78
C LEU A 53 -9.90 -9.07 -6.41
N GLN A 54 -10.15 -10.37 -6.54
CA GLN A 54 -9.12 -11.41 -6.41
C GLN A 54 -8.14 -11.39 -7.59
N PHE A 55 -8.62 -11.17 -8.82
CA PHE A 55 -7.77 -11.07 -10.02
C PHE A 55 -6.88 -9.81 -9.98
N LEU A 56 -7.40 -8.70 -9.42
CA LEU A 56 -6.64 -7.47 -9.15
C LEU A 56 -5.78 -7.54 -7.87
N GLY A 57 -5.82 -8.67 -7.14
CA GLY A 57 -5.06 -8.90 -5.92
C GLY A 57 -5.45 -8.02 -4.72
N ILE A 58 -6.66 -7.46 -4.72
CA ILE A 58 -7.21 -6.62 -3.66
C ILE A 58 -7.74 -7.47 -2.48
N THR A 59 -8.07 -8.74 -2.72
CA THR A 59 -8.52 -9.67 -1.66
C THR A 59 -7.75 -10.98 -1.72
N SER A 60 -7.03 -11.31 -0.64
CA SER A 60 -6.37 -12.60 -0.44
C SER A 60 -7.40 -13.72 -0.18
N PRO A 61 -7.15 -14.98 -0.59
CA PRO A 61 -8.03 -16.09 -0.22
C PRO A 61 -8.08 -16.25 1.31
N GLU A 62 -9.26 -16.62 1.84
CA GLU A 62 -9.44 -16.89 3.27
C GLU A 62 -8.44 -17.95 3.74
N VAL A 63 -7.43 -17.50 4.49
CA VAL A 63 -6.54 -18.39 5.23
C VAL A 63 -7.35 -18.96 6.37
N LYS A 64 -7.66 -20.26 6.33
CA LYS A 64 -8.18 -20.99 7.48
C LYS A 64 -7.14 -20.93 8.59
N VAL A 65 -7.35 -20.05 9.56
CA VAL A 65 -6.51 -19.96 10.76
C VAL A 65 -6.78 -21.20 11.60
N ALA A 66 -5.77 -22.06 11.74
CA ALA A 66 -5.78 -23.18 12.67
C ALA A 66 -5.69 -22.63 14.12
N PRO A 67 -6.30 -23.30 15.11
CA PRO A 67 -6.35 -22.79 16.49
C PRO A 67 -4.93 -22.76 17.10
N ILE A 68 -4.48 -21.56 17.47
CA ILE A 68 -3.12 -21.23 17.91
C ILE A 68 -2.87 -21.64 19.38
N GLU A 69 -3.93 -21.92 20.16
CA GLU A 69 -3.85 -22.11 21.62
C GLU A 69 -2.96 -23.29 22.08
N SER A 70 -2.71 -24.30 21.25
CA SER A 70 -1.97 -25.49 21.69
C SER A 70 -0.48 -25.50 21.31
N ARG A 71 0.07 -24.41 20.75
CA ARG A 71 1.48 -24.34 20.31
C ARG A 71 2.24 -23.10 20.80
N VAL A 72 1.67 -22.29 21.69
CA VAL A 72 2.37 -21.13 22.23
C VAL A 72 3.37 -21.61 23.29
N GLN A 73 4.61 -21.80 22.85
CA GLN A 73 5.77 -21.96 23.72
C GLN A 73 6.02 -20.62 24.43
N ASP A 74 6.24 -20.62 25.74
CA ASP A 74 6.33 -19.41 26.59
C ASP A 74 7.37 -18.36 26.11
N ARG A 75 8.33 -18.75 25.27
CA ARG A 75 9.27 -17.82 24.61
C ARG A 75 8.64 -16.88 23.58
N HIS A 76 7.43 -17.14 23.09
CA HIS A 76 6.72 -16.24 22.16
C HIS A 76 6.15 -14.99 22.85
N LEU A 77 5.88 -15.04 24.16
CA LEU A 77 5.33 -13.90 24.92
C LEU A 77 6.37 -12.81 25.23
N GLU A 78 7.67 -13.13 25.20
CA GLU A 78 8.74 -12.13 25.43
C GLU A 78 9.07 -11.32 24.16
N LEU A 79 8.78 -11.84 22.96
CA LEU A 79 8.95 -11.08 21.70
C LEU A 79 7.75 -10.19 21.36
N GLU A 80 6.56 -10.47 21.88
CA GLU A 80 5.35 -9.67 21.66
C GLU A 80 5.50 -8.16 21.98
N PRO A 81 6.06 -7.74 23.14
CA PRO A 81 6.18 -6.31 23.44
C PRO A 81 7.18 -5.59 22.54
N LEU A 82 8.26 -6.25 22.11
CA LEU A 82 9.22 -5.67 21.17
C LEU A 82 8.65 -5.62 19.74
N CYS A 83 7.93 -6.65 19.30
CA CYS A 83 7.27 -6.67 18.01
C CYS A 83 6.13 -5.64 17.93
N CYS A 84 5.39 -5.37 19.01
CA CYS A 84 4.35 -4.34 19.01
C CYS A 84 4.95 -2.93 18.94
N LEU A 85 5.95 -2.58 19.75
CA LEU A 85 6.51 -1.22 19.76
C LEU A 85 7.28 -0.91 18.47
N SER A 86 8.13 -1.84 18.01
CA SER A 86 8.90 -1.66 16.77
C SER A 86 8.01 -1.69 15.53
N SER A 87 7.00 -2.58 15.47
CA SER A 87 6.04 -2.62 14.37
C SER A 87 5.17 -1.36 14.31
N CYS A 88 4.70 -0.85 15.47
CA CYS A 88 3.94 0.40 15.52
C CYS A 88 4.78 1.60 15.07
N LEU A 89 6.05 1.69 15.48
CA LEU A 89 6.95 2.77 15.08
C LEU A 89 7.24 2.71 13.58
N VAL A 90 7.58 1.53 13.06
CA VAL A 90 7.89 1.32 11.63
C VAL A 90 6.66 1.58 10.77
N ARG A 91 5.49 1.06 11.16
CA ARG A 91 4.24 1.28 10.42
C ARG A 91 3.79 2.74 10.49
N GLY A 92 3.94 3.39 11.65
CA GLY A 92 3.68 4.82 11.83
C GLY A 92 4.59 5.67 10.95
N GLY A 93 5.88 5.34 10.88
CA GLY A 93 6.85 5.97 9.99
C GLY A 93 6.45 5.85 8.52
N CYS A 94 6.12 4.65 8.05
CA CYS A 94 5.70 4.47 6.66
C CYS A 94 4.37 5.15 6.33
N MET A 95 3.43 5.23 7.28
CA MET A 95 2.18 5.99 7.11
C MET A 95 2.45 7.50 7.05
N ALA A 96 3.41 8.01 7.82
CA ALA A 96 3.84 9.40 7.73
C ALA A 96 4.50 9.69 6.37
N VAL A 97 5.38 8.81 5.88
CA VAL A 97 5.96 8.89 4.53
C VAL A 97 4.86 8.97 3.47
N LEU A 98 3.87 8.08 3.54
CA LEU A 98 2.73 8.08 2.62
C LEU A 98 1.97 9.41 2.66
N THR A 99 1.74 9.95 3.85
CA THR A 99 1.04 11.23 4.03
C THR A 99 1.82 12.38 3.37
N PHE A 100 3.13 12.46 3.58
CA PHE A 100 3.96 13.49 2.95
C PHE A 100 4.02 13.36 1.43
N GLN A 101 4.12 12.13 0.90
CA GLN A 101 4.14 11.91 -0.55
C GLN A 101 2.81 12.28 -1.20
N LEU A 102 1.68 11.96 -0.57
CA LEU A 102 0.36 12.40 -1.04
C LEU A 102 0.21 13.92 -0.96
N PHE A 103 0.71 14.55 0.09
CA PHE A 103 0.70 16.00 0.21
C PHE A 103 1.52 16.66 -0.91
N TYR A 104 2.74 16.17 -1.17
CA TYR A 104 3.57 16.60 -2.30
C TYR A 104 2.85 16.43 -3.65
N ALA A 105 2.27 15.26 -3.91
CA ALA A 105 1.53 15.00 -5.14
C ALA A 105 0.30 15.92 -5.26
N SER A 106 -0.37 16.25 -4.15
CA SER A 106 -1.50 17.17 -4.14
C SER A 106 -1.09 18.59 -4.55
N ILE A 107 0.06 19.08 -4.05
CA ILE A 107 0.60 20.39 -4.44
C ILE A 107 0.92 20.41 -5.93
N LEU A 108 1.55 19.35 -6.46
CA LEU A 108 1.80 19.24 -7.90
C LEU A 108 0.50 19.27 -8.71
N CYS A 109 -0.51 18.50 -8.31
CA CYS A 109 -1.80 18.48 -8.98
C CYS A 109 -2.46 19.87 -8.97
N VAL A 110 -2.46 20.57 -7.84
CA VAL A 110 -3.00 21.93 -7.74
C VAL A 110 -2.21 22.91 -8.62
N TYR A 111 -0.88 22.84 -8.61
CA TYR A 111 -0.03 23.68 -9.46
C TYR A 111 -0.37 23.49 -10.95
N VAL A 112 -0.40 22.24 -11.42
CA VAL A 112 -0.71 21.93 -12.82
C VAL A 112 -2.15 22.34 -13.14
N PHE A 113 -3.12 22.09 -12.25
CA PHE A 113 -4.50 22.50 -12.44
C PHE A 113 -4.63 24.02 -12.60
N VAL A 114 -4.03 24.81 -11.72
CA VAL A 114 -4.05 26.29 -11.80
C VAL A 114 -3.40 26.79 -13.09
N ARG A 115 -2.29 26.18 -13.52
CA ARG A 115 -1.62 26.55 -14.78
C ARG A 115 -2.41 26.16 -16.03
N MET A 116 -3.15 25.04 -16.00
CA MET A 116 -4.00 24.58 -17.11
C MET A 116 -5.37 25.27 -17.14
N TRP A 117 -5.79 25.88 -16.03
CA TRP A 117 -7.04 26.61 -15.91
C TRP A 117 -6.90 28.03 -16.45
N HIS A 118 -7.28 28.24 -17.72
CA HIS A 118 -7.23 29.55 -18.35
C HIS A 118 -8.60 29.94 -18.92
N ASN A 119 -9.07 31.15 -18.56
CA ASN A 119 -10.33 31.74 -19.03
C ASN A 119 -11.56 30.84 -18.84
N GLY A 120 -11.64 30.15 -17.70
CA GLY A 120 -12.80 29.30 -17.34
C GLY A 120 -12.91 27.99 -18.11
N LYS A 121 -11.88 27.59 -18.88
CA LYS A 121 -11.82 26.32 -19.60
C LYS A 121 -10.51 25.58 -19.28
N LEU A 122 -10.61 24.27 -19.04
CA LEU A 122 -9.45 23.38 -18.94
C LEU A 122 -8.87 23.17 -20.34
N GLN A 123 -7.72 23.77 -20.62
CA GLN A 123 -7.02 23.60 -21.90
C GLN A 123 -6.04 22.43 -21.79
N LEU A 124 -6.58 21.20 -21.73
CA LEU A 124 -5.80 19.98 -21.54
C LEU A 124 -5.03 19.52 -22.80
N TRP A 125 -5.31 20.14 -23.95
CA TRP A 125 -4.75 19.78 -25.26
C TRP A 125 -4.59 21.05 -26.10
N ARG A 126 -3.49 21.79 -25.91
CA ARG A 126 -3.02 22.77 -26.91
C ARG A 126 -2.05 22.11 -27.89
N PRO A 127 -2.04 22.53 -29.16
CA PRO A 127 -1.03 22.09 -30.11
C PRO A 127 0.37 22.43 -29.58
N PHE A 128 1.33 21.54 -29.82
CA PHE A 128 2.73 21.73 -29.44
C PHE A 128 3.31 22.88 -30.27
N VAL A 129 3.30 24.09 -29.73
CA VAL A 129 4.05 25.21 -30.30
C VAL A 129 5.38 25.27 -29.57
N PHE A 130 6.48 25.13 -30.31
CA PHE A 130 7.84 25.31 -29.79
C PHE A 130 8.11 26.82 -29.65
N GLU A 131 7.46 27.47 -28.68
CA GLU A 131 7.79 28.85 -28.30
C GLU A 131 9.00 28.79 -27.37
N VAL A 132 10.13 29.39 -27.76
CA VAL A 132 11.43 29.33 -27.03
C VAL A 132 11.38 30.08 -25.68
N GLU A 133 10.23 30.60 -25.28
CA GLU A 133 10.08 31.39 -24.07
C GLU A 133 9.74 30.52 -22.85
N HIS A 134 10.65 30.59 -21.88
CA HIS A 134 10.56 30.09 -20.51
C HIS A 134 10.31 28.58 -20.35
N ILE A 135 11.40 27.87 -20.04
CA ILE A 135 11.45 26.45 -19.61
C ILE A 135 10.32 26.05 -18.63
N ILE A 136 9.92 26.96 -17.75
CA ILE A 136 8.90 26.75 -16.70
C ILE A 136 7.46 26.76 -17.25
N SER A 137 7.19 27.48 -18.33
CA SER A 137 5.85 27.63 -18.92
C SER A 137 5.57 26.65 -20.05
N HIS A 138 6.57 25.87 -20.47
CA HIS A 138 6.36 24.87 -21.50
C HIS A 138 5.34 23.81 -21.06
N HIS A 139 4.34 23.60 -21.90
CA HIS A 139 3.32 22.57 -21.69
C HIS A 139 3.92 21.17 -21.47
N ILE A 140 5.06 20.87 -22.10
CA ILE A 140 5.80 19.61 -21.89
C ILE A 140 6.18 19.42 -20.41
N PHE A 141 6.64 20.47 -19.75
CA PHE A 141 7.00 20.43 -18.34
C PHE A 141 5.77 20.22 -17.45
N LEU A 142 4.64 20.85 -17.77
CA LEU A 142 3.37 20.63 -17.04
C LEU A 142 2.86 19.19 -17.17
N TYR A 143 2.94 18.58 -18.36
CA TYR A 143 2.57 17.17 -18.53
C TYR A 143 3.54 16.24 -17.79
N LEU A 144 4.83 16.55 -17.77
CA LEU A 144 5.82 15.80 -17.00
C LEU A 144 5.51 15.85 -15.49
N LEU A 145 5.19 17.03 -14.95
CA LEU A 145 4.77 17.20 -13.56
C LEU A 145 3.52 16.38 -13.23
N LEU A 146 2.50 16.43 -14.10
CA LEU A 146 1.27 15.65 -13.93
C LEU A 146 1.57 14.15 -13.94
N PHE A 147 2.42 13.69 -14.86
CA PHE A 147 2.84 12.30 -14.94
C PHE A 147 3.56 11.85 -13.66
N VAL A 148 4.48 12.66 -13.14
CA VAL A 148 5.17 12.40 -11.87
C VAL A 148 4.16 12.35 -10.71
N ALA A 149 3.18 13.26 -10.66
CA ALA A 149 2.15 13.25 -9.63
C ALA A 149 1.31 11.96 -9.67
N ILE A 150 0.88 11.53 -10.86
CA ILE A 150 0.11 10.28 -11.05
C ILE A 150 0.94 9.06 -10.61
N ILE A 151 2.21 8.96 -11.03
CA ILE A 151 3.08 7.86 -10.61
C ILE A 151 3.26 7.88 -9.09
N THR A 152 3.46 9.05 -8.49
CA THR A 152 3.63 9.19 -7.04
C THR A 152 2.41 8.65 -6.29
N VAL A 153 1.20 8.96 -6.75
CA VAL A 153 -0.04 8.43 -6.16
C VAL A 153 -0.11 6.90 -6.32
N ILE A 154 0.23 6.36 -7.49
CA ILE A 154 0.25 4.90 -7.71
C ILE A 154 1.25 4.23 -6.76
N MET A 155 2.44 4.79 -6.59
CA MET A 155 3.46 4.27 -5.68
C MET A 155 3.03 4.35 -4.22
N CYS A 156 2.34 5.42 -3.80
CA CYS A 156 1.71 5.51 -2.48
C CYS A 156 0.71 4.37 -2.24
N LEU A 157 -0.12 4.03 -3.23
CA LEU A 157 -1.05 2.91 -3.13
C LEU A 157 -0.33 1.56 -3.05
N LEU A 158 0.78 1.39 -3.78
CA LEU A 158 1.61 0.20 -3.70
C LEU A 158 2.29 0.06 -2.33
N LEU A 159 2.78 1.16 -1.75
CA LEU A 159 3.32 1.18 -0.39
C LEU A 159 2.24 0.80 0.62
N LEU A 160 1.05 1.41 0.54
CA LEU A 160 -0.07 1.09 1.42
C LEU A 160 -0.43 -0.40 1.36
N ARG A 161 -0.51 -0.96 0.15
CA ARG A 161 -0.75 -2.38 -0.06
C ARG A 161 0.39 -3.22 0.51
N GLY A 162 1.64 -2.84 0.28
CA GLY A 162 2.82 -3.50 0.84
C GLY A 162 2.80 -3.56 2.36
N LEU A 163 2.37 -2.49 3.02
CA LEU A 163 2.23 -2.39 4.47
C LEU A 163 1.08 -3.24 5.02
N VAL A 164 -0.06 -3.31 4.32
CA VAL A 164 -1.22 -4.09 4.75
C VAL A 164 -1.03 -5.59 4.50
N CYS A 165 -0.44 -5.97 3.37
CA CYS A 165 -0.25 -7.35 2.95
C CYS A 165 1.10 -7.96 3.39
N PHE A 166 1.96 -7.17 4.06
CA PHE A 166 3.33 -7.58 4.45
C PHE A 166 4.19 -8.09 3.28
N GLU A 167 3.99 -7.50 2.09
CA GLU A 167 4.69 -7.90 0.87
C GLU A 167 6.00 -7.10 0.71
N LYS A 168 7.13 -7.68 1.12
CA LYS A 168 8.46 -7.03 1.00
C LYS A 168 8.81 -6.56 -0.41
N ARG A 169 8.33 -7.26 -1.45
CA ARG A 169 8.62 -6.92 -2.86
C ARG A 169 8.08 -5.53 -3.21
N LEU A 170 6.90 -5.18 -2.71
CA LEU A 170 6.28 -3.87 -2.95
C LEU A 170 7.06 -2.76 -2.26
N LEU A 171 7.57 -2.99 -1.04
CA LEU A 171 8.42 -2.02 -0.34
C LEU A 171 9.72 -1.75 -1.08
N PHE A 172 10.37 -2.77 -1.65
CA PHE A 172 11.58 -2.57 -2.45
C PHE A 172 11.32 -1.80 -3.75
N ILE A 173 10.17 -2.03 -4.39
CA ILE A 173 9.77 -1.24 -5.57
C ILE A 173 9.57 0.22 -5.18
N HIS A 174 8.85 0.47 -4.08
CA HIS A 174 8.65 1.82 -3.55
C HIS A 174 9.97 2.50 -3.17
N LEU A 175 10.89 1.78 -2.53
CA LEU A 175 12.20 2.30 -2.17
C LEU A 175 13.02 2.73 -3.41
N ARG A 176 12.99 1.94 -4.49
CA ARG A 176 13.63 2.32 -5.76
C ARG A 176 13.00 3.55 -6.37
N PHE A 177 11.67 3.62 -6.33
CA PHE A 177 10.94 4.82 -6.76
C PHE A 177 11.36 6.03 -5.93
N ASP A 178 11.55 5.89 -4.62
CA ASP A 178 11.95 7.00 -3.76
C ASP A 178 13.32 7.57 -4.13
N TYR A 179 14.28 6.72 -4.55
CA TYR A 179 15.56 7.16 -5.09
C TYR A 179 15.42 7.91 -6.43
N ILE A 180 14.59 7.40 -7.34
CA ILE A 180 14.34 8.05 -8.64
C ILE A 180 13.70 9.42 -8.42
N LEU A 181 12.70 9.49 -7.52
CA LEU A 181 12.02 10.72 -7.18
C LEU A 181 12.95 11.73 -6.49
N PHE A 182 13.89 11.27 -5.66
CA PHE A 182 14.94 12.12 -5.10
C PHE A 182 15.80 12.78 -6.19
N VAL A 183 16.31 11.98 -7.14
CA VAL A 183 17.13 12.50 -8.25
C VAL A 183 16.33 13.49 -9.11
N PHE A 184 15.06 13.16 -9.41
CA PHE A 184 14.17 14.06 -10.13
C PHE A 184 14.00 15.40 -9.41
N ASN A 185 13.67 15.39 -8.11
CA ASN A 185 13.48 16.61 -7.32
C ASN A 185 14.77 17.42 -7.19
N PHE A 186 15.93 16.75 -7.08
CA PHE A 186 17.22 17.41 -7.04
C PHE A 186 17.52 18.13 -8.36
N LEU A 187 17.36 17.45 -9.49
CA LEU A 187 17.53 18.05 -10.81
C LEU A 187 16.53 19.18 -11.05
N ALA A 188 15.25 18.97 -10.71
CA ALA A 188 14.22 19.99 -10.83
C ALA A 188 14.55 21.22 -9.98
N SER A 189 14.99 21.05 -8.73
CA SER A 189 15.42 22.14 -7.86
C SER A 189 16.61 22.90 -8.45
N LEU A 190 17.62 22.21 -8.99
CA LEU A 190 18.77 22.86 -9.64
C LEU A 190 18.34 23.68 -10.87
N LEU A 191 17.51 23.10 -11.74
CA LEU A 191 16.99 23.78 -12.92
C LEU A 191 16.14 25.00 -12.54
N PHE A 192 15.31 24.90 -11.50
CA PHE A 192 14.52 26.03 -11.01
C PHE A 192 15.39 27.11 -10.38
N SER A 193 16.43 26.76 -9.63
CA SER A 193 17.38 27.74 -9.10
C SER A 193 18.05 28.55 -10.22
N LEU A 194 18.46 27.87 -11.31
CA LEU A 194 19.03 28.54 -12.49
C LEU A 194 17.99 29.42 -13.20
N ALA A 195 16.76 28.92 -13.37
CA ALA A 195 15.69 29.66 -14.02
C ALA A 195 15.18 30.86 -13.22
N LEU A 196 15.24 30.80 -11.88
CA LEU A 196 14.95 31.94 -11.00
C LEU A 196 16.08 32.97 -10.98
N SER A 197 17.32 32.53 -11.23
CA SER A 197 18.52 33.39 -11.30
C SER A 197 18.59 34.19 -12.62
N SER A 198 18.05 33.65 -13.72
CA SER A 198 17.97 34.38 -14.97
C SER A 198 16.94 35.52 -14.87
N GLU A 199 17.37 36.75 -15.15
CA GLU A 199 16.53 37.96 -15.07
C GLU A 199 15.27 37.85 -15.95
N GLY A 200 14.11 37.72 -15.31
CA GLY A 200 12.79 37.74 -15.98
C GLY A 200 11.70 38.17 -15.01
N LEU A 201 10.91 39.19 -15.39
CA LEU A 201 9.84 39.78 -14.56
C LEU A 201 8.74 38.78 -14.16
N HIS A 202 8.66 37.62 -14.83
CA HIS A 202 7.70 36.54 -14.56
C HIS A 202 8.34 35.29 -13.92
N ALA A 203 9.65 35.31 -13.65
CA ALA A 203 10.34 34.20 -12.98
C ALA A 203 9.86 34.06 -11.52
N TRP A 204 9.72 35.18 -10.80
CA TRP A 204 9.36 35.26 -9.38
C TRP A 204 7.85 35.27 -9.10
N ASN A 205 7.05 34.56 -9.91
CA ASN A 205 5.64 34.41 -9.62
C ASN A 205 5.43 33.56 -8.35
N PHE A 206 4.46 33.90 -7.49
CA PHE A 206 4.13 33.17 -6.26
C PHE A 206 4.00 31.66 -6.49
N LEU A 207 3.37 31.28 -7.61
CA LEU A 207 3.17 29.87 -7.96
C LEU A 207 4.50 29.15 -8.25
N ASN A 208 5.46 29.82 -8.89
CA ASN A 208 6.78 29.27 -9.18
C ASN A 208 7.62 29.16 -7.90
N ILE A 209 7.53 30.15 -7.01
CA ILE A 209 8.19 30.12 -5.70
C ILE A 209 7.65 28.96 -4.86
N LEU A 210 6.33 28.78 -4.82
CA LEU A 210 5.69 27.67 -4.12
C LEU A 210 6.17 26.31 -4.67
N LEU A 211 6.25 26.17 -6.00
CA LEU A 211 6.74 24.95 -6.63
C LEU A 211 8.23 24.68 -6.31
N PHE A 212 9.06 25.73 -6.32
CA PHE A 212 10.47 25.63 -5.96
C PHE A 212 10.65 25.19 -4.50
N LEU A 213 9.93 25.83 -3.57
CA LEU A 213 9.94 25.45 -2.16
C LEU A 213 9.43 24.03 -1.96
N ASN A 214 8.43 23.60 -2.72
CA ASN A 214 7.92 22.23 -2.69
C ASN A 214 9.03 21.22 -3.06
N PHE A 215 9.77 21.46 -4.17
CA PHE A 215 10.91 20.61 -4.54
C PHE A 215 12.03 20.61 -3.50
N LEU A 216 12.36 21.79 -2.95
CA LEU A 216 13.43 21.92 -1.96
C LEU A 216 13.07 21.20 -0.66
N SER A 217 11.83 21.37 -0.19
CA SER A 217 11.33 20.69 1.01
C SER A 217 11.22 19.18 0.84
N GLN A 218 11.04 18.70 -0.39
CA GLN A 218 10.97 17.27 -0.68
C GLN A 218 12.33 16.57 -0.52
N LEU A 219 13.47 17.25 -0.73
CA LEU A 219 14.79 16.62 -0.61
C LEU A 219 15.06 15.99 0.77
N PRO A 220 14.96 16.72 1.90
CA PRO A 220 15.15 16.14 3.22
C PRO A 220 14.07 15.10 3.56
N LEU A 221 12.82 15.35 3.17
CA LEU A 221 11.71 14.41 3.40
C LEU A 221 11.93 13.09 2.67
N GLN A 222 12.47 13.12 1.45
CA GLN A 222 12.74 11.93 0.64
C GLN A 222 13.92 11.13 1.18
N LEU A 223 14.98 11.79 1.66
CA LEU A 223 16.10 11.11 2.34
C LEU A 223 15.63 10.41 3.62
N TRP A 224 14.78 11.09 4.40
CA TRP A 224 14.16 10.49 5.58
C TRP A 224 13.25 9.32 5.20
N ALA A 225 12.40 9.47 4.18
CA ALA A 225 11.53 8.40 3.68
C ALA A 225 12.32 7.15 3.25
N ILE A 226 13.43 7.32 2.53
CA ILE A 226 14.32 6.22 2.13
C ILE A 226 14.82 5.46 3.36
N SER A 227 15.25 6.17 4.41
CA SER A 227 15.69 5.55 5.66
C SER A 227 14.56 4.74 6.32
N VAL A 228 13.37 5.34 6.46
CA VAL A 228 12.21 4.70 7.09
C VAL A 228 11.72 3.47 6.32
N VAL A 229 11.57 3.58 4.99
CA VAL A 229 11.09 2.48 4.14
C VAL A 229 12.13 1.35 4.11
N ARG A 230 13.43 1.67 4.14
CA ARG A 230 14.49 0.67 4.26
C ARG A 230 14.42 -0.08 5.58
N SER A 231 14.30 0.63 6.71
CA SER A 231 14.11 0.00 8.02
C SER A 231 12.85 -0.86 8.06
N CYS A 232 11.78 -0.45 7.38
CA CYS A 232 10.56 -1.24 7.25
C CYS A 232 10.77 -2.54 6.46
N ALA A 233 11.49 -2.46 5.34
CA ALA A 233 11.82 -3.63 4.52
C ALA A 233 12.69 -4.64 5.29
N ASP A 234 13.68 -4.16 6.04
CA ASP A 234 14.55 -5.00 6.89
C ASP A 234 13.74 -5.67 8.01
N PHE A 235 12.84 -4.93 8.66
CA PHE A 235 11.92 -5.47 9.67
C PHE A 235 11.00 -6.56 9.11
N PHE A 236 10.45 -6.36 7.90
CA PHE A 236 9.62 -7.38 7.25
C PHE A 236 10.41 -8.63 6.89
N SER A 237 11.68 -8.48 6.49
CA SER A 237 12.56 -9.62 6.25
C SER A 237 12.78 -10.44 7.53
N LEU A 238 12.99 -9.78 8.67
CA LEU A 238 13.15 -10.45 9.97
C LEU A 238 11.88 -11.21 10.38
N ILE A 239 10.70 -10.60 10.25
CA ILE A 239 9.41 -11.26 10.55
C ILE A 239 9.24 -12.53 9.71
N GLN A 240 9.56 -12.47 8.41
CA GLN A 240 9.45 -13.65 7.54
C GLN A 240 10.35 -14.80 7.99
N VAL A 241 11.56 -14.51 8.47
CA VAL A 241 12.48 -15.52 9.00
C VAL A 241 11.93 -16.12 10.30
N PHE A 242 11.43 -15.31 11.23
CA PHE A 242 10.82 -15.82 12.46
C PHE A 242 9.61 -16.70 12.18
N LEU A 243 8.77 -16.35 11.21
CA LEU A 243 7.65 -17.18 10.77
C LEU A 243 8.07 -18.51 10.13
N GLN A 244 9.26 -18.58 9.52
CA GLN A 244 9.78 -19.82 8.95
C GLN A 244 10.40 -20.76 10.00
N LEU A 245 10.82 -20.20 11.13
CA LEU A 245 11.46 -20.95 12.22
C LEU A 245 10.47 -21.53 13.24
N ALA A 246 9.24 -21.00 13.30
CA ALA A 246 8.14 -21.44 14.19
C ALA A 246 7.28 -22.55 13.55
#